data_AF-A0A9Q3C5T9-F1
#
_entry.id   AF-A0A9Q3C5T9-F1
#
_cell.length_a   1.000
_cell.length_b   1.000
_cell.length_c   1.000
_cell.angle_alpha   90.00
_cell.angle_beta   90.00
_cell.angle_gamma   90.00
#
_symmetry.space_group_name_H-M   'P 1'
#
loop_
_entity.id
_entity.type
_entity.pdbx_description
1 polymer ?
#
loop_
_entity_poly.entity_id
_entity_poly.type
_entity_poly.pdbx_seq_one_letter_code
_entity_poly.pdbx_strand_id
1 'polypeptide(L)'
;MEYIHGTATKMTVWIDNAQHPLIIDSGAHCSIVARNYLDNHFPNWEKQLLPTKAKNFKCASGKMTSIGTIIKEMIIPHREGNIRLNPESVVLDYAQIQGFLLGTDYEMMYDIDIYRSKNRHITIGTNKEKKFSLEIYHISSKD
;
A
#
# COMPACT_ATOMS: atom_id res chain seq x y z
N MET A 1 -8.66 -1.31 -28.47
CA MET A 1 -8.13 -1.85 -27.22
C MET A 1 -8.51 -0.89 -26.11
N GLU A 2 -9.43 -1.29 -25.23
CA GLU A 2 -9.77 -0.51 -24.04
C GLU A 2 -8.68 -0.73 -22.99
N TYR A 3 -7.92 0.33 -22.70
CA TYR A 3 -6.95 0.34 -21.62
C TYR A 3 -7.68 0.60 -20.30
N ILE A 4 -7.61 -0.32 -19.33
CA ILE A 4 -8.04 -0.04 -17.97
C ILE A 4 -6.94 0.79 -17.29
N HIS A 5 -7.01 2.10 -17.43
CA HIS A 5 -6.19 3.03 -16.63
C HIS A 5 -6.70 2.99 -15.18
N GLY A 6 -6.04 2.24 -14.31
CA GLY A 6 -6.24 2.37 -12.87
C GLY A 6 -5.61 3.67 -12.36
N THR A 7 -6.40 4.57 -11.76
CA THR A 7 -5.87 5.68 -10.97
C THR A 7 -5.96 5.31 -9.51
N ALA A 8 -4.80 5.07 -8.89
CA ALA A 8 -4.72 4.88 -7.45
C ALA A 8 -4.35 6.20 -6.77
N THR A 9 -4.57 6.28 -5.48
CA THR A 9 -4.10 7.39 -4.66
C THR A 9 -2.83 6.98 -3.94
N LYS A 10 -1.84 7.87 -3.89
CA LYS A 10 -0.54 7.61 -3.24
C LYS A 10 -0.28 8.70 -2.22
N MET A 11 0.37 8.33 -1.13
CA MET A 11 0.96 9.25 -0.18
C MET A 11 2.36 8.79 0.19
N THR A 12 3.08 9.64 0.91
CA THR A 12 4.38 9.31 1.47
C THR A 12 4.23 8.95 2.94
N VAL A 13 4.83 7.84 3.34
CA VAL A 13 4.93 7.38 4.73
C VAL A 13 6.38 7.19 5.12
N TRP A 14 6.67 7.22 6.41
CA TRP A 14 7.99 6.92 6.94
C TRP A 14 8.04 5.48 7.44
N ILE A 15 9.05 4.73 6.99
CA ILE A 15 9.34 3.35 7.41
C ILE A 15 10.85 3.28 7.64
N ASP A 16 11.30 2.72 8.76
CA ASP A 16 12.74 2.56 9.09
C ASP A 16 13.57 3.85 8.88
N ASN A 17 12.99 5.02 9.23
CA ASN A 17 13.55 6.37 9.06
C ASN A 17 13.76 6.86 7.61
N ALA A 18 13.14 6.21 6.63
CA ALA A 18 13.14 6.65 5.23
C ALA A 18 11.72 6.86 4.71
N GLN A 19 11.58 7.71 3.69
CA GLN A 19 10.29 7.98 3.03
C GLN A 19 10.01 6.93 1.96
N HIS A 20 8.80 6.37 1.99
CA HIS A 20 8.34 5.36 1.05
C HIS A 20 6.94 5.68 0.53
N PRO A 21 6.63 5.33 -0.73
CA PRO A 21 5.28 5.40 -1.25
C PRO A 21 4.35 4.40 -0.56
N LEU A 22 3.19 4.88 -0.14
CA LEU A 22 2.02 4.07 0.22
C LEU A 22 0.92 4.35 -0.80
N ILE A 23 0.55 3.33 -1.57
CA ILE A 23 -0.55 3.34 -2.51
C ILE A 23 -1.79 2.86 -1.76
N ILE A 24 -2.88 3.60 -1.83
CA ILE A 24 -4.17 3.20 -1.26
C ILE A 24 -5.06 2.81 -2.43
N ASP A 25 -5.45 1.54 -2.46
CA ASP A 25 -6.20 0.94 -3.56
C ASP A 25 -7.38 0.14 -3.04
N SER A 26 -8.56 0.78 -3.06
CA SER A 26 -9.84 0.17 -2.70
C SER A 26 -10.27 -0.96 -3.65
N GLY A 27 -9.57 -1.16 -4.78
CA GLY A 27 -9.75 -2.29 -5.68
C GLY A 27 -8.95 -3.54 -5.28
N ALA A 28 -7.99 -3.41 -4.36
CA ALA A 28 -7.18 -4.52 -3.87
C ALA A 28 -7.79 -5.09 -2.59
N HIS A 29 -8.14 -6.39 -2.61
CA HIS A 29 -8.71 -7.05 -1.44
C HIS A 29 -7.76 -7.07 -0.23
N CYS A 30 -6.46 -7.15 -0.49
CA CYS A 30 -5.43 -7.26 0.54
C CYS A 30 -4.26 -6.30 0.31
N SER A 31 -3.57 -5.98 1.39
CA SER A 31 -2.36 -5.18 1.36
C SER A 31 -1.16 -6.01 0.91
N ILE A 32 -0.34 -5.43 0.02
CA ILE A 32 0.75 -6.14 -0.67
C ILE A 32 1.99 -5.26 -0.82
N VAL A 33 3.13 -5.92 -1.05
CA VAL A 33 4.38 -5.27 -1.45
C VAL A 33 5.12 -6.17 -2.44
N ALA A 34 5.79 -5.54 -3.40
CA ALA A 34 6.56 -6.26 -4.40
C ALA A 34 7.94 -6.65 -3.84
N ARG A 35 8.39 -7.88 -4.13
CA ARG A 35 9.70 -8.39 -3.73
C ARG A 35 10.84 -7.47 -4.16
N ASN A 36 10.86 -7.10 -5.44
CA ASN A 36 11.88 -6.21 -6.01
C ASN A 36 11.93 -4.84 -5.30
N TYR A 37 10.79 -4.32 -4.82
CA TYR A 37 10.76 -3.11 -4.02
C TYR A 37 11.42 -3.34 -2.65
N LEU A 38 11.15 -4.47 -2.00
CA LEU A 38 11.83 -4.83 -0.75
C LEU A 38 13.34 -5.02 -0.94
N ASP A 39 13.77 -5.74 -1.99
CA ASP A 39 15.17 -5.99 -2.31
C ASP A 39 15.97 -4.67 -2.46
N ASN A 40 15.34 -3.63 -3.03
CA ASN A 40 15.98 -2.35 -3.28
C ASN A 40 16.01 -1.41 -2.06
N HIS A 41 15.11 -1.60 -1.09
CA HIS A 41 14.88 -0.59 -0.04
C HIS A 41 15.04 -1.12 1.39
N PHE A 42 14.94 -2.42 1.64
CA PHE A 42 14.94 -3.01 2.98
C PHE A 42 15.94 -4.17 3.07
N PRO A 43 17.19 -3.91 3.47
CA PRO A 43 18.19 -4.97 3.59
C PRO A 43 17.76 -6.06 4.58
N ASN A 44 17.93 -7.32 4.19
CA ASN A 44 17.55 -8.50 4.98
C ASN A 44 16.05 -8.60 5.32
N TRP A 45 15.16 -8.02 4.52
CA TRP A 45 13.71 -8.13 4.74
C TRP A 45 13.25 -9.59 4.81
N GLU A 46 13.94 -10.53 4.15
CA GLU A 46 13.60 -11.95 4.16
C GLU A 46 13.67 -12.57 5.56
N LYS A 47 14.52 -12.02 6.45
CA LYS A 47 14.61 -12.47 7.85
C LYS A 47 13.38 -12.09 8.67
N GLN A 48 12.59 -11.13 8.18
CA GLN A 48 11.35 -10.66 8.79
C GLN A 48 10.13 -11.35 8.17
N LEU A 49 10.33 -12.26 7.22
CA LEU A 49 9.26 -12.91 6.49
C LEU A 49 8.50 -13.89 7.38
N LEU A 50 7.20 -13.67 7.49
CA LEU A 50 6.26 -14.56 8.16
C LEU A 50 5.59 -15.49 7.14
N PRO A 51 5.16 -16.70 7.55
CA PRO A 51 4.40 -17.58 6.68
C PRO A 51 3.12 -16.91 6.17
N THR A 52 2.85 -17.01 4.85
CA THR A 52 1.57 -16.53 4.30
C THR A 52 0.44 -17.48 4.67
N LYS A 53 -0.70 -16.94 5.10
CA LYS A 53 -1.95 -17.70 5.28
C LYS A 53 -2.71 -17.89 3.97
N ALA A 54 -2.41 -17.10 2.95
CA ALA A 54 -3.14 -17.04 1.69
C ALA A 54 -2.37 -17.76 0.58
N LYS A 55 -3.06 -18.65 -0.15
CA LYS A 55 -2.45 -19.54 -1.15
C LYS A 55 -2.63 -19.10 -2.60
N ASN A 56 -3.59 -18.22 -2.91
CA ASN A 56 -3.95 -17.88 -4.29
C ASN A 56 -4.28 -16.39 -4.44
N PHE A 57 -3.35 -15.61 -5.01
CA PHE A 57 -3.60 -14.23 -5.41
C PHE A 57 -3.92 -14.17 -6.91
N LYS A 58 -4.98 -13.45 -7.26
CA LYS A 58 -5.34 -13.13 -8.64
C LYS A 58 -5.29 -11.61 -8.79
N CYS A 59 -4.64 -11.14 -9.84
CA CYS A 59 -4.73 -9.75 -10.27
C CYS A 59 -5.24 -9.70 -11.71
N ALA A 60 -5.60 -8.50 -12.17
CA ALA A 60 -6.10 -8.29 -13.53
C ALA A 60 -5.10 -8.76 -14.61
N SER A 61 -3.80 -8.80 -14.31
CA SER A 61 -2.73 -9.20 -15.22
C SER A 61 -2.28 -10.67 -15.07
N GLY A 62 -2.88 -11.46 -14.18
CA GLY A 62 -2.59 -12.91 -14.08
C GLY A 62 -2.56 -13.46 -12.66
N LYS A 63 -1.91 -14.63 -12.51
CA LYS A 63 -1.66 -15.26 -11.21
C LYS A 63 -0.43 -14.65 -10.57
N MET A 64 -0.50 -14.34 -9.27
CA MET A 64 0.64 -13.83 -8.51
C MET A 64 1.10 -14.87 -7.49
N THR A 65 2.42 -15.05 -7.40
CA THR A 65 3.05 -15.94 -6.42
C THR A 65 3.38 -15.15 -5.16
N SER A 66 2.79 -15.54 -4.03
CA SER A 66 3.13 -15.00 -2.72
C SER A 66 4.28 -15.77 -2.09
N ILE A 67 5.21 -15.05 -1.47
CA ILE A 67 6.39 -15.63 -0.82
C ILE A 67 6.21 -15.70 0.71
N GLY A 68 5.46 -14.77 1.27
CA GLY A 68 5.18 -14.67 2.70
C GLY A 68 4.50 -13.34 3.02
N THR A 69 4.50 -12.97 4.30
CA THR A 69 3.95 -11.71 4.78
C THR A 69 5.02 -10.95 5.56
N ILE A 70 5.05 -9.62 5.43
CA ILE A 70 5.91 -8.75 6.23
C ILE A 70 5.06 -7.69 6.94
N ILE A 71 5.50 -7.27 8.13
CA ILE A 71 4.90 -6.17 8.89
C ILE A 71 5.91 -5.03 8.96
N LYS A 72 5.50 -3.84 8.58
CA LYS A 72 6.29 -2.61 8.67
C LYS A 72 5.47 -1.52 9.35
N GLU A 73 6.04 -0.84 10.35
CA GLU A 73 5.43 0.35 10.92
C GLU A 73 5.51 1.48 9.88
N MET A 74 4.34 1.99 9.50
CA MET A 74 4.18 3.11 8.59
C MET A 74 3.76 4.33 9.39
N ILE A 75 4.65 5.31 9.48
CA ILE A 75 4.40 6.56 10.19
C ILE A 75 3.92 7.59 9.17
N ILE A 76 2.70 8.09 9.38
CA ILE A 76 2.11 9.17 8.60
C ILE A 76 2.24 10.46 9.40
N PRO A 77 3.08 11.42 8.97
CA PRO A 77 3.27 12.66 9.69
C PRO A 77 2.03 13.55 9.61
N HIS A 78 1.69 14.22 10.71
CA HIS A 78 0.67 15.26 10.75
C HIS A 78 1.05 16.32 11.78
N ARG A 79 0.65 17.58 11.53
CA ARG A 79 0.94 18.73 12.41
C ARG A 79 0.48 18.54 13.87
N GLU A 80 -0.61 17.80 14.07
CA GLU A 80 -1.21 17.51 15.40
C GLU A 80 -0.75 16.15 15.97
N GLY A 81 0.31 15.57 15.41
CA GLY A 81 0.88 14.30 15.84
C GLY A 81 0.72 13.19 14.83
N ASN A 82 1.73 12.31 14.75
CA ASN A 82 1.82 11.28 13.73
C ASN A 82 0.78 10.16 13.93
N ILE A 83 0.33 9.56 12.83
CA ILE A 83 -0.42 8.30 12.84
C ILE A 83 0.56 7.16 12.55
N ARG A 84 0.32 6.00 13.16
CA ARG A 84 1.08 4.77 12.93
C ARG A 84 0.14 3.69 12.44
N LEU A 85 0.46 3.11 11.29
CA LEU A 85 -0.21 1.93 10.75
C LEU A 85 0.79 0.76 10.80
N ASN A 86 0.31 -0.45 11.07
CA ASN A 86 1.12 -1.66 11.11
C ASN A 86 0.50 -2.75 10.22
N PRO A 87 0.38 -2.53 8.90
CA PRO A 87 -0.26 -3.49 8.03
C PRO A 87 0.62 -4.73 7.79
N GLU A 88 -0.01 -5.90 7.82
CA GLU A 88 0.50 -7.14 7.27
C GLU A 88 0.40 -7.07 5.75
N SER A 89 1.56 -6.95 5.08
CA SER A 89 1.64 -6.89 3.63
C SER A 89 2.10 -8.22 3.07
N VAL A 90 1.33 -8.79 2.15
CA VAL A 90 1.75 -9.99 1.41
C VAL A 90 2.87 -9.61 0.46
N VAL A 91 3.99 -10.34 0.54
CA VAL A 91 5.11 -10.17 -0.40
C VAL A 91 4.84 -10.98 -1.65
N LEU A 92 4.84 -10.30 -2.81
CA LEU A 92 4.62 -10.91 -4.12
C LEU A 92 5.92 -10.96 -4.91
N ASP A 93 6.22 -12.11 -5.51
CA ASP A 93 7.47 -12.35 -6.25
C ASP A 93 7.56 -11.53 -7.55
N TYR A 94 6.42 -11.25 -8.18
CA TYR A 94 6.35 -10.39 -9.36
C TYR A 94 5.17 -9.43 -9.27
N ALA A 95 5.47 -8.15 -9.00
CA ALA A 95 4.51 -7.05 -9.05
C ALA A 95 5.22 -5.78 -9.56
N GLN A 96 4.54 -5.01 -10.42
CA GLN A 96 5.06 -3.72 -10.93
C GLN A 96 4.78 -2.55 -9.95
N ILE A 97 4.62 -2.86 -8.66
CA ILE A 97 4.25 -1.88 -7.64
C ILE A 97 5.51 -1.25 -7.05
N GLN A 98 5.59 0.08 -7.09
CA GLN A 98 6.72 0.86 -6.58
C GLN A 98 6.39 1.45 -5.20
N GLY A 99 6.19 0.57 -4.21
CA GLY A 99 5.78 0.96 -2.87
C GLY A 99 5.05 -0.15 -2.13
N PHE A 100 4.52 0.20 -0.97
CA PHE A 100 3.50 -0.61 -0.31
C PHE A 100 2.13 -0.26 -0.88
N LEU A 101 1.27 -1.26 -1.03
CA LEU A 101 -0.13 -1.08 -1.38
C LEU A 101 -0.98 -1.47 -0.17
N LEU A 102 -1.82 -0.55 0.28
CA LEU A 102 -2.84 -0.76 1.28
C LEU A 102 -4.16 -1.09 0.57
N GLY A 103 -4.62 -2.32 0.78
CA GLY A 103 -5.89 -2.81 0.27
C GLY A 103 -7.05 -2.57 1.24
N THR A 104 -8.22 -3.07 0.86
CA THR A 104 -9.46 -2.95 1.63
C THR A 104 -9.41 -3.61 3.01
N ASP A 105 -8.55 -4.62 3.18
CA ASP A 105 -8.31 -5.29 4.46
C ASP A 105 -7.91 -4.31 5.57
N TYR A 106 -7.04 -3.34 5.24
CA TYR A 106 -6.58 -2.32 6.16
C TYR A 106 -7.27 -0.97 5.99
N GLU A 107 -7.84 -0.67 4.82
CA GLU A 107 -8.72 0.49 4.64
C GLU A 107 -9.90 0.43 5.62
N MET A 108 -10.56 -0.73 5.69
CA MET A 108 -11.68 -0.95 6.62
C MET A 108 -11.22 -1.02 8.08
N MET A 109 -10.08 -1.67 8.34
CA MET A 109 -9.57 -1.82 9.71
C MET A 109 -9.19 -0.48 10.35
N TYR A 110 -8.62 0.42 9.57
CA TYR A 110 -8.20 1.74 10.04
C TYR A 110 -9.24 2.85 9.79
N ASP A 111 -10.43 2.51 9.29
CA ASP A 111 -11.52 3.44 8.98
C ASP A 111 -11.00 4.60 8.10
N ILE A 112 -10.40 4.23 6.96
CA ILE A 112 -9.82 5.15 6.00
C ILE A 112 -10.90 5.59 5.00
N ASP A 113 -11.29 6.86 5.05
CA ASP A 113 -12.18 7.48 4.06
C ASP A 113 -11.34 8.18 2.99
N ILE A 114 -11.56 7.85 1.70
CA ILE A 114 -10.84 8.46 0.57
C ILE A 114 -11.70 9.51 -0.14
N TYR A 115 -11.30 10.78 -0.03
CA TYR A 115 -11.94 11.91 -0.71
C TYR A 115 -11.25 12.22 -2.03
N ARG A 116 -11.94 11.95 -3.16
CA ARG A 116 -11.38 12.06 -4.53
C ARG A 116 -11.66 13.40 -5.23
N SER A 117 -12.10 14.43 -4.49
CA SER A 117 -12.40 15.77 -5.03
C SER A 117 -11.14 16.56 -5.42
N LYS A 118 -11.26 17.83 -5.82
CA LYS A 118 -10.15 18.70 -6.27
C LYS A 118 -8.97 18.73 -5.28
N ASN A 119 -9.26 18.63 -3.98
CA ASN A 119 -8.26 18.50 -2.92
C ASN A 119 -8.29 17.07 -2.39
N ARG A 120 -7.61 16.14 -3.08
CA ARG A 120 -7.63 14.73 -2.68
C ARG A 120 -6.97 14.56 -1.32
N HIS A 121 -7.67 13.91 -0.42
CA HIS A 121 -7.18 13.60 0.91
C HIS A 121 -7.81 12.33 1.45
N ILE A 122 -7.18 11.75 2.46
CA ILE A 122 -7.80 10.76 3.32
C ILE A 122 -8.05 11.32 4.71
N THR A 123 -9.00 10.73 5.40
CA THR A 123 -9.07 10.74 6.87
C THR A 123 -8.86 9.32 7.37
N ILE A 124 -8.37 9.19 8.61
CA ILE A 124 -8.09 7.89 9.22
C ILE A 124 -8.75 7.88 10.59
N GLY A 125 -9.57 6.87 10.86
CA GLY A 125 -10.35 6.79 12.08
C GLY A 125 -11.49 7.80 12.14
N THR A 126 -12.02 7.99 13.34
CA THR A 126 -13.21 8.82 13.58
C THR A 126 -12.97 10.33 13.47
N ASN A 127 -11.71 10.79 13.41
CA ASN A 127 -11.38 12.21 13.34
C ASN A 127 -11.31 12.71 11.89
N LYS A 128 -12.47 13.12 11.36
CA LYS A 128 -12.61 13.61 9.98
C LYS A 128 -11.99 14.99 9.72
N GLU A 129 -11.54 15.69 10.76
CA GLU A 129 -10.80 16.96 10.59
C GLU A 129 -9.33 16.73 10.27
N LYS A 130 -8.79 15.56 10.66
CA LYS A 130 -7.39 15.19 10.41
C LYS A 130 -7.22 14.65 8.99
N LYS A 131 -6.83 15.54 8.08
CA LYS A 131 -6.73 15.26 6.64
C LYS A 131 -5.30 15.06 6.20
N PHE A 132 -5.07 14.04 5.37
CA PHE A 132 -3.77 13.73 4.79
C PHE A 132 -3.86 13.86 3.27
N SER A 133 -3.03 14.73 2.68
CA SER A 133 -3.03 14.96 1.25
C SER A 133 -2.61 13.73 0.47
N LEU A 134 -3.27 13.51 -0.67
CA LEU A 134 -2.98 12.43 -1.61
C LEU A 134 -2.46 12.99 -2.94
N GLU A 135 -1.51 12.27 -3.52
CA GLU A 135 -1.09 12.42 -4.91
C GLU A 135 -1.82 11.41 -5.79
N ILE A 136 -1.96 11.72 -7.09
CA ILE A 136 -2.47 10.77 -8.07
C ILE A 136 -1.32 9.84 -8.47
N TYR A 137 -1.55 8.54 -8.44
CA TYR A 137 -0.61 7.52 -8.91
C TYR A 137 -1.21 6.75 -10.09
N HIS A 138 -0.49 6.77 -11.20
CA HIS A 138 -0.84 6.03 -12.40
C HIS A 138 -0.17 4.66 -12.36
N ILE A 139 -0.97 3.61 -12.27
CA ILE A 139 -0.46 2.24 -12.41
C ILE A 139 -0.27 2.01 -13.92
N SER A 140 0.98 2.05 -14.38
CA SER A 140 1.31 1.69 -15.76
C SER A 140 1.60 0.19 -15.84
N SER A 141 0.81 -0.57 -16.59
CA SER A 141 1.25 -1.86 -17.13
C SER A 141 2.02 -1.58 -18.43
N LYS A 142 3.29 -1.99 -18.53
CA LYS A 142 3.94 -2.14 -19.84
C LYS A 142 3.65 -3.53 -20.38
N ASP A 143 3.19 -3.57 -21.62
CA ASP A 143 3.07 -4.76 -22.47
C ASP A 143 4.41 -5.50 -22.61
#